data_AF-A0A9P3DNA3-F1
#
_entry.id   AF-A0A9P3DNA3-F1
#
_cell.length_a   1.000
_cell.length_b   1.000
_cell.length_c   1.000
_cell.angle_alpha   90.00
_cell.angle_beta   90.00
_cell.angle_gamma   90.00
#
_symmetry.space_group_name_H-M   'P 1'
#
loop_
_entity.id
_entity.type
_entity.pdbx_description
1 polymer ?
#
loop_
_entity_poly.entity_id
_entity_poly.type
_entity_poly.pdbx_seq_one_letter_code
_entity_poly.pdbx_strand_id
1 'polypeptide(L)'
;MSTENYSNYLQNKDLDNFSKTGYSNSRLSVPIWDTPQPKLSFDAMTIVGNLNKNNAQKLSEFMSLEPQIRLWDILQTKFKAKALQEKVYIEYDKVKADTWDRRNMRVEFNPNKLTHEEMFWLKQNIIDYMEDDGFTRLDLAFDFEDDLSDYYAMTDKSVKKTIFYGRNGKPETKYFGVRDSDRFIRIYNKKQERKDNADIEIISEHLWRVEIELKRDMVDYWNDCFNDLHILKPDYSTIEKAPDRHTIMALLFDESEWGKLERKKKYRMKKLMAEISTIDLTDLMKLTLKENEKQLQKQIDFWQREFRFWK
;
A
#
# COMPACT_ATOMS: atom_id res chain seq x y z
N MET A 1 87.33 -35.79 -24.17
CA MET A 1 86.87 -34.46 -23.70
C MET A 1 85.51 -34.22 -24.35
N SER A 2 84.46 -34.77 -23.74
CA SER A 2 83.43 -34.09 -22.90
C SER A 2 82.32 -33.46 -23.76
N THR A 3 81.28 -34.22 -24.17
CA THR A 3 79.94 -34.41 -23.53
C THR A 3 79.15 -33.11 -23.34
N GLU A 4 78.13 -32.89 -24.20
CA GLU A 4 76.68 -32.85 -23.87
C GLU A 4 76.17 -31.40 -23.61
N ASN A 5 74.95 -30.94 -23.88
CA ASN A 5 73.72 -31.51 -24.44
C ASN A 5 72.76 -30.38 -24.88
N TYR A 6 71.83 -30.72 -25.77
CA TYR A 6 70.64 -29.95 -26.19
C TYR A 6 69.67 -29.63 -25.03
N SER A 7 68.89 -28.54 -25.14
CA SER A 7 67.40 -28.56 -25.17
C SER A 7 66.74 -27.17 -25.07
N ASN A 8 65.84 -26.88 -26.04
CA ASN A 8 64.79 -25.86 -26.01
C ASN A 8 63.65 -26.29 -25.07
N TYR A 9 62.96 -25.35 -24.40
CA TYR A 9 61.50 -25.44 -24.18
C TYR A 9 60.86 -24.07 -23.94
N LEU A 10 59.67 -23.92 -24.56
CA LEU A 10 58.75 -22.80 -24.67
C LEU A 10 58.28 -22.14 -23.35
N GLN A 11 57.94 -20.83 -23.38
CA GLN A 11 56.53 -20.36 -23.40
C GLN A 11 56.36 -18.82 -23.43
N ASN A 12 55.48 -18.42 -24.36
CA ASN A 12 54.79 -17.14 -24.58
C ASN A 12 54.57 -16.20 -23.37
N LYS A 13 54.67 -14.89 -23.59
CA LYS A 13 53.50 -14.07 -23.99
C LYS A 13 53.85 -12.62 -24.29
N ASP A 14 53.45 -12.24 -25.49
CA ASP A 14 53.38 -10.91 -26.06
C ASP A 14 52.37 -9.98 -25.36
N LEU A 15 52.73 -8.69 -25.44
CA LEU A 15 51.93 -7.52 -25.86
C LEU A 15 50.76 -6.99 -25.00
N ASP A 16 50.79 -5.65 -24.99
CA ASP A 16 49.69 -4.68 -24.93
C ASP A 16 49.06 -4.34 -23.58
N ASN A 17 49.27 -3.09 -23.16
CA ASN A 17 48.24 -2.35 -22.42
C ASN A 17 48.27 -0.86 -22.77
N PHE A 18 47.50 -0.52 -23.80
CA PHE A 18 47.01 0.82 -24.08
C PHE A 18 45.92 1.22 -23.06
N SER A 19 46.05 2.46 -22.57
CA SER A 19 45.05 3.34 -21.95
C SER A 19 43.61 2.83 -21.80
N LYS A 20 43.12 2.72 -20.55
CA LYS A 20 41.69 2.89 -20.23
C LYS A 20 41.52 3.70 -18.94
N THR A 21 40.87 4.84 -19.10
CA THR A 21 40.30 5.68 -18.06
C THR A 21 39.43 4.83 -17.11
N GLY A 22 39.65 4.98 -15.82
CA GLY A 22 38.89 4.28 -14.79
C GLY A 22 37.43 4.72 -14.81
N TYR A 23 36.55 3.82 -15.23
CA TYR A 23 35.12 3.97 -15.01
C TYR A 23 34.84 3.94 -13.50
N SER A 24 34.32 5.07 -12.99
CA SER A 24 33.76 5.18 -11.65
C SER A 24 32.54 4.28 -11.55
N ASN A 25 32.73 3.05 -11.07
CA ASN A 25 31.64 2.17 -10.65
C ASN A 25 31.21 2.56 -9.24
N SER A 26 30.54 3.71 -9.09
CA SER A 26 29.71 3.95 -7.91
C SER A 26 28.48 3.06 -8.03
N ARG A 27 28.64 1.78 -7.69
CA ARG A 27 27.50 0.94 -7.33
C ARG A 27 26.85 1.65 -6.14
N LEU A 28 25.66 2.21 -6.35
CA LEU A 28 24.76 2.62 -5.28
C LEU A 28 24.74 1.49 -4.27
N SER A 29 25.30 1.72 -3.09
CA SER A 29 25.24 0.78 -1.98
C SER A 29 23.76 0.62 -1.65
N VAL A 30 23.19 -0.55 -1.95
CA VAL A 30 21.87 -0.91 -1.45
C VAL A 30 21.99 -0.88 0.08
N PRO A 31 21.19 -0.05 0.79
CA PRO A 31 21.20 -0.07 2.24
C PRO A 31 20.91 -1.50 2.70
N ILE A 32 21.75 -2.04 3.59
CA ILE A 32 21.47 -3.32 4.23
C ILE A 32 20.46 -2.99 5.34
N TRP A 33 19.22 -3.40 5.13
CA TRP A 33 18.16 -3.22 6.10
C TRP A 33 18.13 -4.44 7.03
N ASP A 34 18.19 -4.22 8.34
CA ASP A 34 17.97 -5.28 9.32
C ASP A 34 16.49 -5.73 9.34
N THR A 35 15.58 -4.85 8.90
CA THR A 35 14.14 -5.13 8.75
C THR A 35 13.86 -5.87 7.44
N PRO A 36 13.18 -7.03 7.46
CA PRO A 36 12.76 -7.74 6.25
C PRO A 36 11.90 -6.86 5.33
N GLN A 37 11.97 -7.10 4.02
CA GLN A 37 11.06 -6.45 3.07
C GLN A 37 9.59 -6.76 3.41
N PRO A 38 8.69 -5.75 3.40
CA PRO A 38 7.29 -5.98 3.71
C PRO A 38 6.59 -6.80 2.63
N LYS A 39 5.58 -7.58 3.03
CA LYS A 39 4.65 -8.20 2.07
C LYS A 39 3.65 -7.14 1.58
N LEU A 40 3.43 -7.08 0.27
CA LEU A 40 2.54 -6.09 -0.36
C LEU A 40 1.35 -6.76 -1.05
N SER A 41 0.15 -6.21 -0.84
CA SER A 41 -1.06 -6.60 -1.57
C SER A 41 -2.09 -5.46 -1.61
N PHE A 42 -3.10 -5.58 -2.47
CA PHE A 42 -4.34 -4.82 -2.31
C PHE A 42 -5.21 -5.46 -1.22
N ASP A 43 -5.73 -4.67 -0.29
CA ASP A 43 -6.55 -5.17 0.84
C ASP A 43 -8.03 -4.73 0.76
N ALA A 44 -8.36 -3.80 -0.13
CA ALA A 44 -9.72 -3.44 -0.45
C ALA A 44 -9.81 -2.89 -1.87
N MET A 45 -10.90 -3.24 -2.55
CA MET A 45 -11.26 -2.72 -3.86
C MET A 45 -12.72 -2.26 -3.83
N THR A 46 -13.00 -1.13 -4.47
CA THR A 46 -14.37 -0.70 -4.76
C THR A 46 -14.49 -0.32 -6.22
N ILE A 47 -15.30 -1.09 -6.95
CA ILE A 47 -15.64 -0.81 -8.34
C ILE A 47 -17.01 -0.16 -8.36
N VAL A 48 -17.13 0.96 -9.06
CA VAL A 48 -18.39 1.67 -9.25
C VAL A 48 -18.67 1.75 -10.74
N GLY A 49 -19.94 1.59 -11.12
CA GLY A 49 -20.39 1.60 -12.50
C GLY A 49 -21.86 1.96 -12.60
N ASN A 50 -22.35 2.06 -13.82
CA ASN A 50 -23.75 2.23 -14.15
C ASN A 50 -24.38 0.90 -14.55
N LEU A 51 -25.52 0.59 -13.97
CA LEU A 51 -26.38 -0.51 -14.37
C LEU A 51 -27.62 0.07 -15.05
N ASN A 52 -27.83 -0.28 -16.31
CA ASN A 52 -29.03 0.12 -17.03
C ASN A 52 -30.27 -0.61 -16.49
N LYS A 53 -31.48 -0.11 -16.79
CA LYS A 53 -32.73 -0.64 -16.23
C LYS A 53 -32.92 -2.15 -16.49
N ASN A 54 -32.57 -2.60 -17.70
CA ASN A 54 -32.75 -4.00 -18.10
C ASN A 54 -31.77 -4.92 -17.36
N ASN A 55 -30.50 -4.51 -17.25
CA ASN A 55 -29.49 -5.26 -16.51
C ASN A 55 -29.76 -5.25 -15.01
N ALA A 56 -30.29 -4.15 -14.46
CA ALA A 56 -30.69 -4.08 -13.06
C ALA A 56 -31.80 -5.09 -12.72
N GLN A 57 -32.81 -5.21 -13.58
CA GLN A 57 -33.85 -6.21 -13.42
C GLN A 57 -33.28 -7.64 -13.54
N LYS A 58 -32.53 -7.92 -14.61
CA LYS A 58 -31.91 -9.25 -14.83
C LYS A 58 -31.02 -9.67 -13.66
N LEU A 59 -30.20 -8.75 -13.16
CA LEU A 59 -29.27 -9.00 -12.08
C LEU A 59 -30.02 -9.24 -10.76
N SER A 60 -31.06 -8.46 -10.47
CA SER A 60 -31.91 -8.67 -9.30
C SER A 60 -32.65 -10.01 -9.36
N GLU A 61 -33.15 -10.41 -10.53
CA GLU A 61 -33.81 -11.71 -10.74
C GLU A 61 -32.81 -12.86 -10.55
N PHE A 62 -31.64 -12.79 -11.18
CA PHE A 62 -30.54 -13.75 -11.00
C PHE A 62 -30.16 -13.91 -9.52
N MET A 63 -29.92 -12.80 -8.82
CA MET A 63 -29.54 -12.82 -7.41
C MET A 63 -30.62 -13.39 -6.49
N SER A 64 -31.89 -13.30 -6.89
CA SER A 64 -33.00 -13.86 -6.11
C SER A 64 -33.10 -15.39 -6.24
N LEU A 65 -32.53 -15.96 -7.30
CA LEU A 65 -32.53 -17.40 -7.56
C LEU A 65 -31.26 -18.09 -7.03
N GLU A 66 -30.18 -17.33 -6.81
CA GLU A 66 -28.91 -17.84 -6.32
C GLU A 66 -28.88 -17.93 -4.78
N PRO A 67 -28.94 -19.14 -4.18
CA PRO A 67 -29.04 -19.29 -2.72
C PRO A 67 -27.81 -18.79 -1.96
N GLN A 68 -26.69 -18.63 -2.66
CA GLN A 68 -25.42 -18.16 -2.10
C GLN A 68 -25.34 -16.62 -2.02
N ILE A 69 -26.37 -15.92 -2.51
CA ILE A 69 -26.48 -14.47 -2.48
C ILE A 69 -27.57 -14.07 -1.51
N ARG A 70 -27.21 -13.24 -0.53
CA ARG A 70 -28.17 -12.63 0.38
C ARG A 70 -28.60 -11.28 -0.16
N LEU A 71 -29.85 -11.16 -0.59
CA LEU A 71 -30.45 -9.94 -1.13
C LEU A 71 -31.36 -9.26 -0.10
N TRP A 72 -31.33 -7.92 -0.01
CA TRP A 72 -32.24 -7.13 0.84
C TRP A 72 -32.43 -5.70 0.31
N ASP A 73 -33.31 -4.91 0.95
CA ASP A 73 -33.69 -3.55 0.52
C ASP A 73 -34.15 -3.48 -0.95
N ILE A 74 -34.93 -4.49 -1.39
CA ILE A 74 -35.29 -4.68 -2.81
C ILE A 74 -36.45 -3.77 -3.21
N LEU A 75 -36.18 -2.88 -4.15
CA LEU A 75 -37.15 -2.03 -4.85
C LEU A 75 -36.78 -2.01 -6.34
N GLN A 76 -37.68 -1.51 -7.20
CA GLN A 76 -37.38 -1.41 -8.65
C GLN A 76 -36.13 -0.54 -8.96
N THR A 77 -35.81 0.41 -8.08
CA THR A 77 -34.71 1.36 -8.25
C THR A 77 -33.55 1.13 -7.28
N LYS A 78 -33.58 0.05 -6.50
CA LYS A 78 -32.62 -0.17 -5.42
C LYS A 78 -32.54 -1.64 -5.04
N PHE A 79 -31.33 -2.13 -4.80
CA PHE A 79 -31.13 -3.38 -4.06
C PHE A 79 -29.77 -3.37 -3.36
N LYS A 80 -29.64 -4.19 -2.33
CA LYS A 80 -28.35 -4.53 -1.73
C LYS A 80 -28.18 -6.03 -1.71
N ALA A 81 -26.95 -6.48 -1.89
CA ALA A 81 -26.61 -7.87 -1.81
C ALA A 81 -25.28 -8.09 -1.10
N LYS A 82 -25.13 -9.28 -0.54
CA LYS A 82 -23.84 -9.87 -0.23
C LYS A 82 -23.73 -11.22 -0.88
N ALA A 83 -22.59 -11.47 -1.51
CA ALA A 83 -22.31 -12.70 -2.25
C ALA A 83 -21.06 -13.37 -1.72
N LEU A 84 -20.83 -14.62 -2.15
CA LEU A 84 -19.62 -15.39 -1.90
C LEU A 84 -19.30 -15.46 -0.40
N GLN A 85 -20.24 -15.98 0.39
CA GLN A 85 -20.09 -16.10 1.85
C GLN A 85 -19.80 -14.75 2.54
N GLU A 86 -20.54 -13.71 2.15
CA GLU A 86 -20.44 -12.33 2.68
C GLU A 86 -19.10 -11.62 2.39
N LYS A 87 -18.24 -12.17 1.50
CA LYS A 87 -16.96 -11.56 1.10
C LYS A 87 -17.12 -10.35 0.17
N VAL A 88 -18.23 -10.29 -0.57
CA VAL A 88 -18.52 -9.23 -1.54
C VAL A 88 -19.79 -8.51 -1.15
N TYR A 89 -19.74 -7.19 -1.11
CA TYR A 89 -20.90 -6.31 -0.94
C TYR A 89 -21.26 -5.65 -2.27
N ILE A 90 -22.56 -5.61 -2.59
CA ILE A 90 -23.10 -5.03 -3.82
C ILE A 90 -24.24 -4.09 -3.44
N GLU A 91 -24.25 -2.89 -4.00
CA GLU A 91 -25.30 -1.90 -3.80
C GLU A 91 -25.65 -1.24 -5.13
N TYR A 92 -26.93 -1.25 -5.47
CA TYR A 92 -27.49 -0.47 -6.57
C TYR A 92 -28.54 0.49 -5.99
N ASP A 93 -28.46 1.77 -6.35
CA ASP A 93 -29.43 2.79 -5.94
C ASP A 93 -29.53 3.87 -7.01
N LYS A 94 -30.49 3.70 -7.94
CA LYS A 94 -30.67 4.62 -9.06
C LYS A 94 -31.11 6.02 -8.61
N VAL A 95 -32.07 6.10 -7.69
CA VAL A 95 -32.64 7.40 -7.27
C VAL A 95 -31.57 8.25 -6.60
N LYS A 96 -30.78 7.65 -5.71
CA LYS A 96 -29.67 8.33 -5.07
C LYS A 96 -28.62 8.73 -6.12
N ALA A 97 -28.26 7.82 -7.02
CA ALA A 97 -27.28 8.11 -8.06
C ALA A 97 -27.66 9.31 -8.93
N ASP A 98 -28.90 9.33 -9.43
CA ASP A 98 -29.44 10.43 -10.25
C ASP A 98 -29.48 11.75 -9.46
N THR A 99 -29.82 11.72 -8.16
CA THR A 99 -29.87 12.91 -7.29
C THR A 99 -28.51 13.56 -7.10
N TRP A 100 -27.45 12.76 -7.05
CA TRP A 100 -26.09 13.22 -6.78
C TRP A 100 -25.22 13.30 -8.04
N ASP A 101 -25.79 13.03 -9.22
CA ASP A 101 -25.10 12.91 -10.51
C ASP A 101 -23.89 11.97 -10.43
N ARG A 102 -24.13 10.73 -9.99
CA ARG A 102 -23.10 9.70 -9.79
C ARG A 102 -23.51 8.39 -10.44
N ARG A 103 -22.53 7.51 -10.61
CA ARG A 103 -22.73 6.12 -11.00
C ARG A 103 -23.58 5.36 -9.98
N ASN A 104 -24.43 4.47 -10.47
CA ASN A 104 -25.56 3.94 -9.70
C ASN A 104 -25.36 2.58 -9.03
N MET A 105 -24.23 1.91 -9.27
CA MET A 105 -23.91 0.62 -8.70
C MET A 105 -22.49 0.61 -8.12
N ARG A 106 -22.32 -0.06 -6.98
CA ARG A 106 -21.07 -0.20 -6.26
C ARG A 106 -20.85 -1.64 -5.83
N VAL A 107 -19.63 -2.13 -6.01
CA VAL A 107 -19.18 -3.46 -5.60
C VAL A 107 -17.93 -3.31 -4.75
N GLU A 108 -17.96 -3.81 -3.51
CA GLU A 108 -16.87 -3.72 -2.53
C GLU A 108 -16.41 -5.12 -2.11
N PHE A 109 -15.10 -5.36 -2.10
CA PHE A 109 -14.50 -6.63 -1.68
C PHE A 109 -13.03 -6.47 -1.29
N ASN A 110 -12.50 -7.44 -0.53
CA ASN A 110 -11.06 -7.59 -0.32
C ASN A 110 -10.56 -8.69 -1.28
N PRO A 111 -9.69 -8.39 -2.26
CA PRO A 111 -9.24 -9.37 -3.25
C PRO A 111 -8.46 -10.53 -2.62
N ASN A 112 -7.77 -10.32 -1.48
CA ASN A 112 -7.05 -11.38 -0.77
C ASN A 112 -7.97 -12.44 -0.15
N LYS A 113 -9.28 -12.18 -0.05
CA LYS A 113 -10.27 -13.12 0.50
C LYS A 113 -11.01 -13.92 -0.58
N LEU A 114 -10.77 -13.62 -1.86
CA LEU A 114 -11.41 -14.30 -2.98
C LEU A 114 -10.47 -15.32 -3.59
N THR A 115 -11.00 -16.51 -3.90
CA THR A 115 -10.30 -17.46 -4.77
C THR A 115 -10.33 -16.99 -6.22
N HIS A 116 -9.50 -17.58 -7.08
CA HIS A 116 -9.51 -17.22 -8.50
C HIS A 116 -10.84 -17.52 -9.19
N GLU A 117 -11.50 -18.62 -8.83
CA GLU A 117 -12.84 -18.99 -9.31
C GLU A 117 -13.89 -17.97 -8.85
N GLU A 118 -13.83 -17.55 -7.58
CA GLU A 118 -14.68 -16.51 -7.02
C GLU A 118 -14.49 -15.15 -7.72
N MET A 119 -13.25 -14.79 -8.05
CA MET A 119 -12.96 -13.58 -8.81
C MET A 119 -13.57 -13.63 -10.22
N PHE A 120 -13.41 -14.75 -10.93
CA PHE A 120 -14.02 -14.95 -12.25
C PHE A 120 -15.54 -14.91 -12.19
N TRP A 121 -16.14 -15.59 -11.21
CA TRP A 121 -17.57 -15.58 -11.00
C TRP A 121 -18.08 -14.15 -10.76
N LEU A 122 -17.41 -13.38 -9.89
CA LEU A 122 -17.79 -12.01 -9.59
C LEU A 122 -17.69 -11.13 -10.84
N LYS A 123 -16.62 -11.29 -11.62
CA LYS A 123 -16.41 -10.52 -12.84
C LYS A 123 -17.51 -10.80 -13.86
N GLN A 124 -17.74 -12.07 -14.21
CA GLN A 124 -18.67 -12.46 -15.27
C GLN A 124 -20.13 -12.21 -14.90
N ASN A 125 -20.52 -12.47 -13.65
CA ASN A 125 -21.93 -12.42 -13.26
C ASN A 125 -22.36 -11.05 -12.74
N ILE A 126 -21.43 -10.22 -12.29
CA ILE A 126 -21.75 -8.90 -11.69
C ILE A 126 -21.06 -7.77 -12.45
N ILE A 127 -19.72 -7.75 -12.49
CA ILE A 127 -18.96 -6.60 -12.99
C ILE A 127 -19.19 -6.38 -14.49
N ASP A 128 -19.22 -7.44 -15.28
CA ASP A 128 -19.42 -7.39 -16.72
C ASP A 128 -20.83 -6.97 -17.14
N TYR A 129 -21.76 -6.74 -16.21
CA TYR A 129 -23.05 -6.11 -16.49
C TYR A 129 -23.06 -4.59 -16.31
N MET A 130 -22.03 -4.04 -15.64
CA MET A 130 -21.88 -2.60 -15.47
C MET A 130 -21.36 -1.94 -16.75
N GLU A 131 -21.69 -0.67 -16.92
CA GLU A 131 -21.16 0.25 -17.93
C GLU A 131 -20.46 1.40 -17.21
N ASP A 132 -19.50 2.08 -17.84
CA ASP A 132 -18.74 3.18 -17.21
C ASP A 132 -18.12 2.77 -15.85
N ASP A 133 -17.63 1.53 -15.79
CA ASP A 133 -17.05 0.96 -14.59
C ASP A 133 -15.62 1.47 -14.35
N GLY A 134 -15.27 1.63 -13.08
CA GLY A 134 -13.91 2.00 -12.68
C GLY A 134 -13.72 1.92 -11.17
N PHE A 135 -12.46 1.88 -10.75
CA PHE A 135 -12.13 1.89 -9.33
C PHE A 135 -12.44 3.24 -8.72
N THR A 136 -12.99 3.23 -7.50
CA THR A 136 -13.21 4.42 -6.68
C THR A 136 -12.57 4.31 -5.31
N ARG A 137 -12.07 3.11 -4.97
CA ARG A 137 -11.22 2.85 -3.82
C ARG A 137 -10.24 1.72 -4.11
N LEU A 138 -8.99 1.91 -3.70
CA LEU A 138 -7.94 0.91 -3.63
C LEU A 138 -7.19 1.08 -2.31
N ASP A 139 -7.03 0.00 -1.54
CA ASP A 139 -6.22 0.03 -0.32
C ASP A 139 -4.95 -0.80 -0.55
N LEU A 140 -3.78 -0.18 -0.46
CA LEU A 140 -2.49 -0.87 -0.45
C LEU A 140 -2.13 -1.26 0.98
N ALA A 141 -1.73 -2.51 1.21
CA ALA A 141 -1.31 -3.01 2.51
C ALA A 141 0.13 -3.54 2.45
N PHE A 142 0.98 -2.96 3.30
CA PHE A 142 2.36 -3.39 3.54
C PHE A 142 2.44 -4.02 4.93
N ASP A 143 2.69 -5.33 4.99
CA ASP A 143 2.86 -6.08 6.23
C ASP A 143 4.34 -6.22 6.57
N PHE A 144 4.72 -5.70 7.74
CA PHE A 144 6.06 -5.76 8.31
C PHE A 144 6.12 -6.77 9.46
N GLU A 145 7.11 -7.63 9.43
CA GLU A 145 7.45 -8.55 10.54
C GLU A 145 8.41 -7.86 11.53
N ASP A 146 8.08 -6.62 11.93
CA ASP A 146 8.83 -5.74 12.83
C ASP A 146 7.85 -4.90 13.69
N ASP A 147 8.30 -4.36 14.82
CA ASP A 147 7.47 -3.55 15.72
C ASP A 147 7.47 -2.06 15.30
N LEU A 148 6.42 -1.64 14.57
CA LEU A 148 6.29 -0.25 14.12
C LEU A 148 5.84 0.73 15.24
N SER A 149 5.65 0.26 16.47
CA SER A 149 5.41 1.17 17.61
C SER A 149 6.64 2.03 17.91
N ASP A 150 7.85 1.49 17.73
CA ASP A 150 9.13 2.15 17.99
C ASP A 150 9.56 3.13 16.89
N TYR A 151 8.83 3.19 15.78
CA TYR A 151 9.08 4.10 14.66
C TYR A 151 8.23 5.36 14.76
N TYR A 152 8.82 6.50 14.40
CA TYR A 152 8.13 7.77 14.28
C TYR A 152 7.64 7.96 12.83
N ALA A 153 6.32 8.04 12.65
CA ALA A 153 5.72 8.24 11.34
C ALA A 153 5.29 9.70 11.15
N MET A 154 5.62 10.28 10.01
CA MET A 154 5.23 11.64 9.64
C MET A 154 4.97 11.77 8.15
N THR A 155 4.28 12.85 7.78
CA THR A 155 4.10 13.26 6.39
C THR A 155 4.73 14.64 6.17
N ASP A 156 5.17 14.96 4.96
CA ASP A 156 5.66 16.32 4.65
C ASP A 156 4.55 17.36 4.84
N LYS A 157 3.36 17.03 4.34
CA LYS A 157 2.15 17.84 4.50
C LYS A 157 1.63 17.74 5.93
N SER A 158 1.02 18.81 6.42
CA SER A 158 0.34 18.79 7.73
C SER A 158 -1.04 18.17 7.55
N VAL A 159 -1.21 16.93 8.02
CA VAL A 159 -2.49 16.23 8.01
C VAL A 159 -2.99 16.02 9.44
N LYS A 160 -4.30 15.79 9.60
CA LYS A 160 -4.85 15.39 10.90
C LYS A 160 -4.24 14.05 11.30
N LYS A 161 -3.84 13.91 12.56
CA LYS A 161 -3.32 12.65 13.10
C LYS A 161 -4.21 12.15 14.23
N THR A 162 -4.27 10.85 14.41
CA THR A 162 -4.94 10.22 15.57
C THR A 162 -4.14 9.00 15.98
N ILE A 163 -3.79 8.91 17.26
CA ILE A 163 -3.01 7.81 17.81
C ILE A 163 -3.83 7.13 18.90
N PHE A 164 -3.98 5.82 18.79
CA PHE A 164 -4.60 4.98 19.81
C PHE A 164 -3.48 4.27 20.56
N TYR A 165 -3.56 4.35 21.89
CA TYR A 165 -2.58 3.76 22.79
C TYR A 165 -3.20 2.56 23.49
N GLY A 166 -2.41 1.50 23.61
CA GLY A 166 -2.76 0.33 24.39
C GLY A 166 -2.73 0.59 25.89
N ARG A 167 -3.15 -0.39 26.68
CA ARG A 167 -3.11 -0.34 28.15
C ARG A 167 -1.67 -0.23 28.70
N ASN A 168 -0.68 -0.64 27.92
CA ASN A 168 0.75 -0.52 28.23
C ASN A 168 1.33 0.88 27.90
N GLY A 169 0.52 1.81 27.39
CA GLY A 169 0.94 3.15 27.01
C GLY A 169 1.71 3.22 25.68
N LYS A 170 1.89 2.11 24.96
CA LYS A 170 2.50 2.11 23.63
C LYS A 170 1.45 2.45 22.55
N PRO A 171 1.83 3.16 21.48
CA PRO A 171 0.97 3.32 20.31
C PRO A 171 0.65 1.96 19.70
N GLU A 172 -0.63 1.67 19.43
CA GLU A 172 -1.09 0.46 18.75
C GLU A 172 -1.62 0.76 17.35
N THR A 173 -2.11 1.98 17.13
CA THR A 173 -2.66 2.41 15.84
C THR A 173 -2.41 3.91 15.64
N LYS A 174 -1.91 4.28 14.47
CA LYS A 174 -1.63 5.66 14.04
C LYS A 174 -2.40 5.92 12.75
N TYR A 175 -3.19 6.98 12.71
CA TYR A 175 -3.94 7.43 11.53
C TYR A 175 -3.40 8.77 11.04
N PHE A 176 -3.25 8.91 9.73
CA PHE A 176 -2.84 10.14 9.05
C PHE A 176 -3.87 10.50 7.98
N GLY A 177 -4.47 11.69 8.11
CA GLY A 177 -5.60 12.14 7.31
C GLY A 177 -6.94 11.85 7.98
N VAL A 178 -8.00 11.89 7.18
CA VAL A 178 -9.37 11.55 7.62
C VAL A 178 -9.92 10.46 6.72
N ARG A 179 -10.78 9.58 7.23
CA ARG A 179 -11.28 8.45 6.44
C ARG A 179 -11.99 8.88 5.13
N ASP A 180 -12.61 10.05 5.08
CA ASP A 180 -13.31 10.54 3.89
C ASP A 180 -12.43 11.34 2.89
N SER A 181 -11.13 11.48 3.15
CA SER A 181 -10.21 12.09 2.19
C SER A 181 -9.76 11.10 1.11
N ASP A 182 -9.21 11.65 0.02
CA ASP A 182 -8.77 10.87 -1.15
C ASP A 182 -7.59 9.94 -0.83
N ARG A 183 -6.86 10.25 0.24
CA ARG A 183 -5.82 9.40 0.80
C ARG A 183 -5.94 9.37 2.33
N PHE A 184 -5.91 8.18 2.90
CA PHE A 184 -5.93 7.95 4.34
C PHE A 184 -4.95 6.83 4.71
N ILE A 185 -4.06 7.07 5.67
CA ILE A 185 -3.00 6.11 6.02
C ILE A 185 -3.24 5.59 7.43
N ARG A 186 -3.12 4.27 7.60
CA ARG A 186 -3.21 3.57 8.89
C ARG A 186 -1.92 2.80 9.13
N ILE A 187 -1.33 2.95 10.31
CA ILE A 187 -0.20 2.14 10.76
C ILE A 187 -0.64 1.47 12.05
N TYR A 188 -0.77 0.15 12.07
CA TYR A 188 -1.35 -0.54 13.22
C TYR A 188 -0.79 -1.93 13.44
N ASN A 189 -0.90 -2.39 14.69
CA ASN A 189 -0.52 -3.73 15.09
C ASN A 189 -1.53 -4.74 14.53
N LYS A 190 -1.18 -5.34 13.38
CA LYS A 190 -2.04 -6.31 12.68
C LYS A 190 -2.17 -7.62 13.46
N LYS A 191 -1.13 -8.01 14.21
CA LYS A 191 -1.17 -9.20 15.08
C LYS A 191 -2.24 -9.05 16.16
N GLN A 192 -2.26 -7.90 16.84
CA GLN A 192 -3.26 -7.61 17.86
C GLN A 192 -4.67 -7.54 17.26
N GLU A 193 -4.84 -6.86 16.13
CA GLU A 193 -6.13 -6.78 15.42
C GLU A 193 -6.69 -8.16 15.03
N ARG A 194 -5.85 -9.07 14.55
CA ARG A 194 -6.26 -10.45 14.25
C ARG A 194 -6.61 -11.26 15.50
N LYS A 195 -5.84 -11.10 16.58
CA LYS A 195 -6.12 -11.76 17.86
C LYS A 195 -7.47 -11.34 18.43
N ASP A 196 -7.81 -10.06 18.33
CA ASP A 196 -9.08 -9.51 18.81
C ASP A 196 -10.27 -10.00 17.96
N ASN A 197 -10.04 -10.29 16.68
CA ASN A 197 -11.04 -10.86 15.78
C ASN A 197 -11.12 -12.41 15.83
N ALA A 198 -10.44 -13.06 16.77
CA ALA A 198 -10.35 -14.51 16.91
C ALA A 198 -9.85 -15.24 15.65
N ASP A 199 -8.94 -14.60 14.92
CA ASP A 199 -8.32 -15.14 13.71
C ASP A 199 -7.13 -16.07 14.04
N ILE A 200 -6.63 -16.78 13.03
CA ILE A 200 -5.55 -17.81 13.13
C ILE A 200 -4.29 -17.29 13.88
N GLU A 201 -3.60 -18.19 14.58
CA GLU A 201 -2.33 -17.92 15.27
C GLU A 201 -1.23 -17.45 14.29
N ILE A 202 -0.63 -16.28 14.57
CA ILE A 202 0.48 -15.71 13.79
C ILE A 202 1.80 -16.17 14.39
N ILE A 203 2.61 -16.87 13.59
CA ILE A 203 3.92 -17.42 13.98
C ILE A 203 4.94 -16.30 14.28
N SER A 204 4.94 -15.22 13.49
CA SER A 204 5.90 -14.12 13.67
C SER A 204 5.69 -13.38 14.99
N GLU A 205 6.77 -12.96 15.64
CA GLU A 205 6.73 -12.25 16.92
C GLU A 205 5.96 -10.93 16.79
N HIS A 206 6.24 -10.18 15.72
CA HIS A 206 5.59 -8.92 15.39
C HIS A 206 4.92 -9.00 14.01
N LEU A 207 3.75 -8.36 13.89
CA LEU A 207 3.11 -8.13 12.58
C LEU A 207 2.39 -6.79 12.62
N TRP A 208 2.93 -5.83 11.88
CA TRP A 208 2.38 -4.48 11.74
C TRP A 208 2.02 -4.22 10.30
N ARG A 209 0.94 -3.46 10.06
CA ARG A 209 0.49 -3.09 8.73
C ARG A 209 0.54 -1.59 8.54
N VAL A 210 1.12 -1.16 7.42
CA VAL A 210 0.93 0.17 6.84
C VAL A 210 -0.10 0.02 5.71
N GLU A 211 -1.28 0.60 5.91
CA GLU A 211 -2.39 0.54 4.96
C GLU A 211 -2.65 1.94 4.40
N ILE A 212 -2.63 2.06 3.08
CA ILE A 212 -2.85 3.32 2.35
C ILE A 212 -4.16 3.18 1.57
N GLU A 213 -5.21 3.76 2.11
CA GLU A 213 -6.54 3.82 1.52
C GLU A 213 -6.61 5.00 0.55
N LEU A 214 -6.80 4.69 -0.73
CA LEU A 214 -6.91 5.64 -1.83
C LEU A 214 -8.35 5.68 -2.32
N LYS A 215 -8.87 6.86 -2.61
CA LYS A 215 -10.23 7.09 -3.10
C LYS A 215 -10.26 8.11 -4.22
N ARG A 216 -11.35 8.08 -5.00
CA ARG A 216 -11.59 9.03 -6.10
C ARG A 216 -10.38 9.01 -7.05
N ASP A 217 -9.90 10.16 -7.50
CA ASP A 217 -8.83 10.27 -8.49
C ASP A 217 -7.47 9.74 -7.97
N MET A 218 -7.27 9.63 -6.64
CA MET A 218 -6.01 9.10 -6.08
C MET A 218 -5.79 7.62 -6.37
N VAL A 219 -6.84 6.87 -6.79
CA VAL A 219 -6.68 5.45 -7.17
C VAL A 219 -5.79 5.27 -8.39
N ASP A 220 -5.78 6.22 -9.32
CA ASP A 220 -4.96 6.17 -10.54
C ASP A 220 -3.47 6.41 -10.25
N TYR A 221 -3.17 6.97 -9.07
CA TYR A 221 -1.82 7.27 -8.60
C TYR A 221 -1.35 6.26 -7.54
N TRP A 222 -1.93 5.06 -7.49
CA TRP A 222 -1.61 4.05 -6.49
C TRP A 222 -0.11 3.70 -6.43
N ASN A 223 0.57 3.76 -7.57
CA ASN A 223 2.00 3.46 -7.69
C ASN A 223 2.93 4.61 -7.25
N ASP A 224 2.40 5.77 -6.86
CA ASP A 224 3.17 6.93 -6.40
C ASP A 224 2.55 7.64 -5.18
N CYS A 225 1.68 6.94 -4.44
CA CYS A 225 0.74 7.59 -3.52
C CYS A 225 1.29 7.94 -2.12
N PHE A 226 2.53 7.61 -1.79
CA PHE A 226 3.11 7.77 -0.44
C PHE A 226 4.51 8.38 -0.41
N ASN A 227 4.88 9.15 -1.43
CA ASN A 227 6.19 9.81 -1.48
C ASN A 227 6.48 10.79 -0.34
N ASP A 228 5.43 11.37 0.24
CA ASP A 228 5.54 12.31 1.35
C ASP A 228 5.43 11.63 2.73
N LEU A 229 5.24 10.31 2.79
CA LEU A 229 5.23 9.54 4.03
C LEU A 229 6.68 9.19 4.42
N HIS A 230 6.96 9.25 5.71
CA HIS A 230 8.23 8.84 6.30
C HIS A 230 7.95 8.01 7.54
N ILE A 231 8.60 6.86 7.65
CA ILE A 231 8.51 5.96 8.82
C ILE A 231 9.93 5.79 9.35
N LEU A 232 10.28 6.67 10.27
CA LEU A 232 11.64 6.95 10.69
C LEU A 232 11.97 6.33 12.04
N LYS A 233 13.27 6.17 12.30
CA LYS A 233 13.80 5.89 13.64
C LYS A 233 14.83 6.96 14.05
N PRO A 234 14.38 8.17 14.45
CA PRO A 234 15.29 9.29 14.69
C PRO A 234 16.14 9.09 15.93
N ASP A 235 17.46 9.21 15.80
CA ASP A 235 18.37 9.20 16.95
C ASP A 235 18.74 10.65 17.36
N TYR A 236 17.94 11.20 18.26
CA TYR A 236 18.16 12.56 18.77
C TYR A 236 19.48 12.72 19.53
N SER A 237 20.12 11.63 19.99
CA SER A 237 21.39 11.71 20.73
C SER A 237 22.55 12.18 19.84
N THR A 238 22.43 11.97 18.53
CA THR A 238 23.39 12.42 17.51
C THR A 238 23.38 13.94 17.29
N ILE A 239 22.36 14.66 17.79
CA ILE A 239 22.26 16.11 17.62
C ILE A 239 23.17 16.83 18.61
N GLU A 240 24.23 17.47 18.11
CA GLU A 240 25.17 18.25 18.94
C GLU A 240 24.51 19.47 19.59
N LYS A 241 23.73 20.23 18.81
CA LYS A 241 23.09 21.47 19.27
C LYS A 241 21.96 21.17 20.25
N ALA A 242 22.20 21.46 21.53
CA ALA A 242 21.23 21.21 22.61
C ALA A 242 19.81 21.77 22.34
N PRO A 243 19.61 22.98 21.79
CA PRO A 243 18.26 23.47 21.50
C PRO A 243 17.52 22.65 20.45
N ASP A 244 18.21 22.18 19.41
CA ASP A 244 17.62 21.33 18.37
C ASP A 244 17.33 19.94 18.95
N ARG A 245 18.26 19.38 19.74
CA ARG A 245 18.08 18.09 20.43
C ARG A 245 16.86 18.09 21.34
N HIS A 246 16.71 19.09 22.21
CA HIS A 246 15.56 19.21 23.10
C HIS A 246 14.25 19.43 22.33
N THR A 247 14.29 20.20 21.23
CA THR A 247 13.10 20.38 20.38
C THR A 247 12.67 19.06 19.76
N ILE A 248 13.60 18.30 19.17
CA ILE A 248 13.30 16.99 18.56
C ILE A 248 12.78 16.00 19.60
N MET A 249 13.43 15.92 20.77
CA MET A 249 12.98 15.10 21.88
C MET A 249 11.52 15.43 22.25
N ALA A 250 11.18 16.71 22.45
CA ALA A 250 9.82 17.12 22.76
C ALA A 250 8.81 16.67 21.67
N LEU A 251 9.15 16.85 20.39
CA LEU A 251 8.28 16.47 19.27
C LEU A 251 8.10 14.95 19.11
N LEU A 252 9.08 14.14 19.52
CA LEU A 252 9.00 12.67 19.45
C LEU A 252 8.06 12.10 20.52
N PHE A 253 8.00 12.74 21.69
CA PHE A 253 7.24 12.25 22.84
C PHE A 253 5.89 12.95 23.02
N ASP A 254 5.69 14.14 22.45
CA ASP A 254 4.40 14.85 22.47
C ASP A 254 4.08 15.49 21.12
N GLU A 255 3.10 14.92 20.41
CA GLU A 255 2.63 15.42 19.12
C GLU A 255 2.05 16.84 19.21
N SER A 256 1.57 17.27 20.39
CA SER A 256 1.04 18.63 20.62
C SER A 256 2.10 19.71 20.45
N GLU A 257 3.38 19.37 20.66
CA GLU A 257 4.51 20.30 20.51
C GLU A 257 4.66 20.81 19.07
N TRP A 258 4.24 20.02 18.07
CA TRP A 258 4.19 20.49 16.68
C TRP A 258 3.26 21.70 16.51
N GLY A 259 2.21 21.80 17.33
CA GLY A 259 1.26 22.91 17.31
C GLY A 259 1.89 24.26 17.71
N LYS A 260 2.95 24.21 18.53
CA LYS A 260 3.62 25.39 19.12
C LYS A 260 4.71 25.99 18.22
N LEU A 261 5.10 25.28 17.16
CA LEU A 261 6.18 25.71 16.26
C LEU A 261 5.65 26.52 15.07
N GLU A 262 6.42 27.51 14.64
CA GLU A 262 6.18 28.20 13.37
C GLU A 262 6.43 27.28 12.16
N ARG A 263 5.75 27.56 11.03
CA ARG A 263 5.84 26.75 9.80
C ARG A 263 7.27 26.48 9.34
N LYS A 264 8.15 27.49 9.33
CA LYS A 264 9.56 27.35 8.92
C LYS A 264 10.33 26.42 9.87
N LYS A 265 10.08 26.53 11.19
CA LYS A 265 10.70 25.66 12.18
C LYS A 265 10.19 24.23 12.07
N LYS A 266 8.89 24.00 11.80
CA LYS A 266 8.35 22.66 11.53
C LYS A 266 9.10 21.99 10.37
N TYR A 267 9.25 22.67 9.24
CA TYR A 267 9.97 22.14 8.08
C TYR A 267 11.42 21.78 8.42
N ARG A 268 12.14 22.67 9.12
CA ARG A 268 13.51 22.41 9.58
C ARG A 268 13.58 21.17 10.49
N MET A 269 12.65 21.02 11.43
CA MET A 269 12.63 19.86 12.34
C MET A 269 12.29 18.55 11.63
N LYS A 270 11.37 18.55 10.67
CA LYS A 270 11.11 17.35 9.84
C LYS A 270 12.35 16.92 9.06
N LYS A 271 13.04 17.89 8.44
CA LYS A 271 14.30 17.62 7.72
C LYS A 271 15.36 17.05 8.65
N LEU A 272 15.53 17.65 9.84
CA LEU A 272 16.45 17.14 10.84
C LEU A 272 16.09 15.73 11.32
N MET A 273 14.80 15.43 11.55
CA MET A 273 14.35 14.08 11.92
C MET A 273 14.73 13.04 10.85
N ALA A 274 14.57 13.38 9.57
CA ALA A 274 14.99 12.51 8.47
C ALA A 274 16.52 12.33 8.44
N GLU A 275 17.29 13.40 8.62
CA GLU A 275 18.76 13.37 8.61
C GLU A 275 19.38 12.54 9.75
N ILE A 276 18.78 12.56 10.93
CA ILE A 276 19.26 11.80 12.11
C ILE A 276 18.68 10.38 12.18
N SER A 277 17.91 9.96 11.18
CA SER A 277 17.35 8.61 11.11
C SER A 277 18.24 7.75 10.22
N THR A 278 18.75 6.64 10.76
CA THR A 278 19.51 5.67 9.97
C THR A 278 18.61 4.84 9.05
N ILE A 279 17.30 4.79 9.36
CA ILE A 279 16.30 3.95 8.69
C ILE A 279 15.06 4.80 8.38
N ASP A 280 14.61 4.77 7.12
CA ASP A 280 13.26 5.16 6.70
C ASP A 280 12.60 3.96 6.00
N LEU A 281 11.64 3.30 6.67
CA LEU A 281 10.98 2.12 6.12
C LEU A 281 10.17 2.42 4.84
N THR A 282 9.90 3.69 4.54
CA THR A 282 9.26 4.09 3.30
C THR A 282 10.09 3.72 2.08
N ASP A 283 11.43 3.71 2.19
CA ASP A 283 12.29 3.31 1.07
C ASP A 283 12.16 1.82 0.77
N LEU A 284 12.00 0.98 1.80
CA LEU A 284 11.63 -0.44 1.63
C LEU A 284 10.26 -0.57 0.97
N MET A 285 9.26 0.21 1.39
CA MET A 285 7.93 0.20 0.76
C MET A 285 8.00 0.55 -0.74
N LYS A 286 8.78 1.58 -1.11
CA LYS A 286 8.99 1.97 -2.52
C LYS A 286 9.65 0.87 -3.33
N LEU A 287 10.66 0.20 -2.75
CA LEU A 287 11.34 -0.92 -3.39
C LEU A 287 10.38 -2.09 -3.62
N THR A 288 9.67 -2.52 -2.58
CA THR A 288 8.67 -3.60 -2.65
C THR A 288 7.58 -3.28 -3.67
N LEU A 289 7.08 -2.03 -3.68
CA LEU A 289 6.08 -1.59 -4.65
C LEU A 289 6.61 -1.75 -6.08
N LYS A 290 7.81 -1.26 -6.37
CA LYS A 290 8.42 -1.35 -7.70
C LYS A 290 8.65 -2.79 -8.15
N GLU A 291 9.04 -3.68 -7.24
CA GLU A 291 9.22 -5.11 -7.52
C GLU A 291 7.89 -5.81 -7.88
N ASN A 292 6.78 -5.40 -7.26
CA ASN A 292 5.46 -6.01 -7.43
C ASN A 292 4.53 -5.23 -8.39
N GLU A 293 4.95 -4.08 -8.90
CA GLU A 293 4.10 -3.14 -9.65
C GLU A 293 3.40 -3.80 -10.83
N LYS A 294 4.13 -4.59 -11.62
CA LYS A 294 3.57 -5.30 -12.79
C LYS A 294 2.51 -6.34 -12.40
N GLN A 295 2.69 -7.02 -11.27
CA GLN A 295 1.74 -8.02 -10.80
C GLN A 295 0.47 -7.36 -10.27
N LEU A 296 0.63 -6.29 -9.49
CA LEU A 296 -0.50 -5.50 -8.99
C LEU A 296 -1.28 -4.85 -10.14
N GLN A 297 -0.59 -4.31 -11.15
CA GLN A 297 -1.25 -3.78 -12.34
C GLN A 297 -2.08 -4.86 -13.06
N LYS A 298 -1.54 -6.08 -13.24
CA LYS A 298 -2.32 -7.20 -13.81
C LYS A 298 -3.56 -7.54 -12.98
N GLN A 299 -3.52 -7.38 -11.66
CA GLN A 299 -4.70 -7.58 -10.80
C GLN A 299 -5.76 -6.50 -11.03
N ILE A 300 -5.36 -5.24 -11.26
CA ILE A 300 -6.26 -4.15 -11.65
C ILE A 300 -6.85 -4.44 -13.04
N ASP A 301 -5.99 -4.75 -14.02
CA ASP A 301 -6.36 -5.00 -15.41
C ASP A 301 -7.35 -6.16 -15.55
N PHE A 302 -7.27 -7.18 -14.68
CA PHE A 302 -8.22 -8.29 -14.65
C PHE A 302 -9.68 -7.82 -14.50
N TRP A 303 -9.92 -6.78 -13.71
CA TRP A 303 -11.27 -6.28 -13.43
C TRP A 303 -11.76 -5.30 -14.49
N GLN A 304 -10.85 -4.57 -15.11
CA GLN A 304 -11.19 -3.67 -16.20
C GLN A 304 -11.53 -4.48 -17.44
N ARG A 305 -12.54 -4.06 -18.19
CA ARG A 305 -12.76 -4.65 -19.53
C ARG A 305 -11.55 -4.30 -20.40
N GLU A 306 -10.83 -5.32 -20.89
CA GLU A 306 -9.94 -5.14 -22.03
C GLU A 306 -10.76 -4.48 -23.15
N PHE A 307 -10.37 -3.28 -23.57
CA PHE A 307 -10.68 -2.82 -24.92
C PHE A 307 -10.02 -3.80 -25.88
N ARG A 308 -10.72 -4.89 -26.20
CA ARG A 308 -10.49 -5.59 -27.45
C ARG A 308 -10.88 -4.60 -28.53
N PHE A 309 -9.87 -3.96 -29.11
CA PHE A 309 -10.03 -3.23 -30.35
C PHE A 309 -10.79 -4.13 -31.31
N TRP A 310 -12.02 -3.73 -31.64
CA TRP A 310 -12.66 -4.21 -32.85
C TRP A 310 -11.77 -3.75 -34.00
N LYS A 311 -11.15 -4.72 -34.68
CA LYS A 311 -10.76 -4.57 -36.09
C LYS A 311 -11.76 -5.33 -36.93
#